data_AF-A0A0K8R358-F1
#
_entry.id   AF-A0A0K8R358-F1
#
_cell.length_a   1.000
_cell.length_b   1.000
_cell.length_c   1.000
_cell.angle_alpha   90.00
_cell.angle_beta   90.00
_cell.angle_gamma   90.00
#
_symmetry.space_group_name_H-M   'P 1'
#
loop_
_entity.id
_entity.type
_entity.pdbx_description
1 polymer ?
#
loop_
_entity_poly.entity_id
_entity_poly.type
_entity_poly.pdbx_seq_one_letter_code
_entity_poly.pdbx_strand_id
1 'polypeptide(L)'
;VSFIVMYIALICCKGLRRSYPANIIVLFLFTLVMSYLVGVISSFHSTDTVLIAAGICAACCLAVSIFSCHSKFDFTSCAGFLFIAVWILLLFGILTIFTYNTILNTVYSALGALLFMAFLAFDTQMIMGGRKLELSPEEHIFAALQLYMDVVQLFLFILRLVS
;
A
#
# COMPACT_ATOMS: atom_id res chain seq x y z
N VAL A 1 -12.99 -4.91 -10.71
CA VAL A 1 -13.21 -6.38 -10.64
C VAL A 1 -11.91 -7.15 -10.88
N SER A 2 -11.22 -6.96 -12.01
CA SER A 2 -9.98 -7.69 -12.35
C SER A 2 -8.88 -7.59 -11.28
N PHE A 3 -8.67 -6.40 -10.71
CA PHE A 3 -7.74 -6.20 -9.58
C PHE A 3 -8.05 -7.09 -8.37
N ILE A 4 -9.30 -7.08 -7.90
CA ILE A 4 -9.72 -7.81 -6.70
C ILE A 4 -9.52 -9.32 -6.88
N VAL A 5 -9.86 -9.84 -8.07
CA VAL A 5 -9.68 -11.27 -8.40
C VAL A 5 -8.20 -11.65 -8.34
N MET A 6 -7.32 -10.84 -8.94
CA MET A 6 -5.88 -11.13 -8.96
C MET A 6 -5.24 -11.00 -7.57
N TYR A 7 -5.66 -9.99 -6.79
CA TYR A 7 -5.22 -9.80 -5.42
C TYR A 7 -5.58 -11.00 -4.53
N ILE A 8 -6.85 -11.44 -4.59
CA ILE A 8 -7.32 -12.61 -3.84
C ILE A 8 -6.58 -13.88 -4.29
N ALA A 9 -6.38 -14.07 -5.60
CA ALA A 9 -5.64 -15.22 -6.12
C ALA A 9 -4.21 -15.28 -5.58
N LEU A 10 -3.49 -14.16 -5.56
CA LEU A 10 -2.11 -14.10 -5.02
C LEU A 10 -2.04 -14.29 -3.50
N ILE A 11 -3.08 -13.90 -2.76
CA ILE A 11 -3.12 -14.05 -1.29
C ILE A 11 -3.53 -15.47 -0.89
N CYS A 12 -4.58 -16.02 -1.51
CA CYS A 12 -5.18 -17.28 -1.09
C CYS A 12 -4.51 -18.50 -1.73
N CYS A 13 -3.90 -18.38 -2.91
CA CYS A 13 -3.32 -19.51 -3.64
C CYS A 13 -1.79 -19.59 -3.46
N LYS A 14 -1.34 -20.23 -2.37
CA LYS A 14 0.09 -20.44 -2.10
C LYS A 14 0.83 -21.14 -3.25
N GLY A 15 0.18 -22.09 -3.93
CA GLY A 15 0.75 -22.77 -5.10
C GLY A 15 1.10 -21.78 -6.22
N LEU A 16 0.20 -20.84 -6.52
CA LEU A 16 0.43 -19.82 -7.54
C LEU A 16 1.59 -18.87 -7.18
N ARG A 17 1.75 -18.59 -5.88
CA ARG A 17 2.78 -17.68 -5.36
C ARG A 17 4.18 -18.30 -5.28
N ARG A 18 4.25 -19.62 -5.09
CA ARG A 18 5.51 -20.37 -4.94
C ARG A 18 5.96 -21.10 -6.20
N SER A 19 5.08 -21.28 -7.19
CA SER A 19 5.42 -21.95 -8.46
C SER A 19 6.05 -21.01 -9.48
N TYR A 20 7.33 -21.20 -9.76
CA TYR A 20 8.02 -20.54 -10.87
C TYR A 20 7.68 -21.23 -12.21
N PRO A 21 7.43 -20.50 -13.32
CA PRO A 21 7.47 -19.03 -13.48
C PRO A 21 6.11 -18.34 -13.26
N ALA A 22 5.06 -19.10 -12.92
CA ALA A 22 3.70 -18.59 -12.81
C ALA A 22 3.58 -17.44 -11.81
N ASN A 23 4.32 -17.51 -10.70
CA ASN A 23 4.33 -16.50 -9.65
C ASN A 23 4.74 -15.10 -10.15
N ILE A 24 5.79 -15.01 -10.97
CA ILE A 24 6.26 -13.74 -11.57
C ILE A 24 5.27 -13.24 -12.62
N ILE A 25 4.72 -14.13 -13.44
CA ILE A 25 3.75 -13.76 -14.48
C ILE A 25 2.51 -13.12 -13.86
N VAL A 26 1.97 -13.74 -12.80
CA VAL A 26 0.77 -13.21 -12.13
C VAL A 26 1.08 -11.91 -11.40
N LEU A 27 2.25 -11.78 -10.76
CA LEU A 27 2.68 -10.52 -10.14
C LEU A 27 2.82 -9.41 -11.19
N PHE A 28 3.41 -9.69 -12.35
CA PHE A 28 3.55 -8.72 -13.43
C PHE A 28 2.21 -8.29 -14.03
N LEU A 29 1.29 -9.23 -14.26
CA LEU A 29 -0.05 -8.89 -14.71
C LEU A 29 -0.78 -8.04 -13.66
N PHE A 30 -0.57 -8.35 -12.37
CA PHE A 30 -1.16 -7.60 -11.27
C PHE A 30 -0.67 -6.15 -11.26
N THR A 31 0.65 -5.94 -11.38
CA THR A 31 1.23 -4.59 -11.44
C THR A 31 0.76 -3.84 -12.67
N LEU A 32 0.61 -4.49 -13.84
CA LEU A 32 0.05 -3.84 -15.03
C LEU A 32 -1.39 -3.37 -14.83
N VAL A 33 -2.25 -4.22 -14.28
CA VAL A 33 -3.66 -3.86 -14.02
C VAL A 33 -3.74 -2.70 -13.02
N MET A 34 -2.89 -2.69 -12.00
CA MET A 34 -2.84 -1.62 -11.02
C MET A 34 -2.25 -0.32 -11.58
N SER A 35 -1.16 -0.39 -12.35
CA SER A 35 -0.60 0.77 -13.04
C SER A 35 -1.59 1.39 -14.01
N TYR A 36 -2.40 0.58 -14.71
CA TYR A 36 -3.49 1.09 -15.55
C TYR A 36 -4.55 1.82 -14.72
N LEU A 37 -5.02 1.22 -13.62
CA LEU A 37 -6.00 1.84 -12.73
C LEU A 37 -5.49 3.18 -12.17
N VAL A 38 -4.28 3.19 -11.63
CA VAL A 38 -3.64 4.40 -11.08
C VAL A 38 -3.44 5.45 -12.18
N GLY A 39 -2.99 5.05 -13.37
CA GLY A 39 -2.81 5.95 -14.51
C GLY A 39 -4.12 6.60 -14.96
N VAL A 40 -5.23 5.84 -14.98
CA VAL A 40 -6.57 6.39 -15.26
C VAL A 40 -6.97 7.39 -14.18
N ILE A 41 -6.79 7.08 -12.90
CA ILE A 41 -7.09 8.03 -11.80
C ILE A 41 -6.26 9.30 -11.96
N SER A 42 -4.95 9.18 -12.16
CA SER A 42 -4.05 10.32 -12.34
C SER A 42 -4.39 11.17 -13.57
N SER A 43 -5.00 10.60 -14.61
CA SER A 43 -5.42 11.37 -15.79
C SER A 43 -6.54 12.39 -15.53
N PHE A 44 -7.24 12.27 -14.39
CA PHE A 44 -8.24 13.25 -13.94
C PHE A 44 -7.62 14.41 -13.15
N HIS A 45 -6.32 14.39 -12.90
CA HIS A 45 -5.59 15.43 -12.17
C HIS A 45 -4.59 16.15 -13.08
N SER A 46 -4.22 17.38 -12.71
CA SER A 46 -3.21 18.14 -13.47
C SER A 46 -1.83 17.47 -13.34
N THR A 47 -1.00 17.63 -14.37
CA THR A 47 0.36 17.06 -14.39
C THR A 47 1.20 17.55 -13.20
N ASP A 48 1.08 18.83 -12.84
CA ASP A 48 1.80 19.42 -11.71
C ASP A 48 1.40 18.75 -10.38
N THR A 49 0.10 18.57 -10.13
CA THR A 49 -0.40 17.90 -8.93
C THR A 49 0.07 16.44 -8.85
N VAL A 50 0.05 15.72 -9.98
CA VAL A 50 0.51 14.33 -10.04
C VAL A 50 2.02 14.23 -9.76
N LEU A 51 2.83 15.14 -10.32
CA LEU A 51 4.28 15.16 -10.10
C LEU A 51 4.62 15.50 -8.64
N ILE A 52 3.92 16.46 -8.03
CA ILE A 52 4.07 16.79 -6.61
C ILE A 52 3.74 15.57 -5.75
N ALA A 53 2.60 14.92 -6.01
CA ALA A 53 2.19 13.73 -5.27
C ALA A 53 3.20 12.59 -5.38
N ALA A 54 3.72 12.34 -6.59
CA ALA A 54 4.74 11.33 -6.84
C ALA A 54 6.05 11.65 -6.10
N GLY A 55 6.48 12.91 -6.12
CA GLY A 55 7.67 13.37 -5.39
C GLY A 55 7.55 13.20 -3.88
N ILE A 56 6.42 13.59 -3.29
CA ILE A 56 6.14 13.40 -1.87
C ILE A 56 6.09 11.91 -1.53
N CYS A 57 5.40 11.10 -2.34
CA CYS A 57 5.31 9.65 -2.14
C CYS A 57 6.71 9.01 -2.14
N ALA A 58 7.55 9.32 -3.12
CA ALA A 58 8.91 8.80 -3.21
C ALA A 58 9.75 9.19 -1.98
N ALA A 59 9.66 10.44 -1.54
CA ALA A 59 10.35 10.92 -0.35
C ALA A 59 9.87 10.20 0.92
N CYS A 60 8.55 10.05 1.10
CA CYS A 60 7.96 9.30 2.21
C CYS A 60 8.40 7.84 2.20
N CYS A 61 8.35 7.17 1.04
CA CYS A 61 8.78 5.78 0.92
C CYS A 61 10.25 5.59 1.31
N LEU A 62 11.14 6.43 0.79
CA LEU A 62 12.57 6.38 1.13
C LEU A 62 12.80 6.66 2.61
N ALA A 63 12.18 7.71 3.15
CA ALA A 63 12.33 8.08 4.55
C ALA A 63 11.85 6.96 5.49
N VAL A 64 10.66 6.42 5.24
CA VAL A 64 10.07 5.33 6.03
C VAL A 64 10.88 4.05 5.91
N SER A 65 11.32 3.66 4.70
CA SER A 65 12.13 2.46 4.53
C SER A 65 13.48 2.58 5.25
N ILE A 66 14.21 3.70 5.08
CA ILE A 66 15.48 3.95 5.80
C ILE A 66 15.25 3.92 7.31
N PHE A 67 14.22 4.62 7.79
CA PHE A 67 13.88 4.64 9.20
C PHE A 67 13.57 3.22 9.72
N SER A 68 12.81 2.44 8.97
CA SER A 68 12.41 1.08 9.34
C SER A 68 13.60 0.12 9.41
N CYS A 69 14.57 0.27 8.50
CA CYS A 69 15.82 -0.48 8.47
C CYS A 69 16.71 -0.23 9.69
N HIS A 70 16.73 0.99 10.20
CA HIS A 70 17.61 1.38 11.30
C HIS A 70 16.90 1.47 12.66
N SER A 71 15.57 1.47 12.67
CA SER A 71 14.80 1.64 13.89
C SER A 71 14.91 0.43 14.81
N LYS A 72 15.09 0.70 16.10
CA LYS A 72 15.01 -0.32 17.15
C LYS A 72 13.57 -0.68 17.48
N PHE A 73 12.62 0.22 17.23
CA PHE A 73 11.20 -0.01 17.44
C PHE A 73 10.70 -1.10 16.49
N ASP A 74 9.96 -2.06 17.03
CA ASP A 74 9.41 -3.18 16.30
C ASP A 74 7.96 -2.89 15.87
N PHE A 75 7.79 -2.39 14.64
CA PHE A 75 6.48 -2.16 14.04
C PHE A 75 5.71 -3.46 13.84
N THR A 76 6.40 -4.59 13.67
CA THR A 76 5.74 -5.90 13.47
C THR A 76 4.89 -6.32 14.68
N SER A 77 5.24 -5.81 15.87
CA SER A 77 4.46 -6.00 17.09
C SER A 77 3.12 -5.23 17.08
N CYS A 78 2.95 -4.23 16.22
CA CYS A 78 1.74 -3.42 16.09
C CYS A 78 0.68 -4.00 15.12
N ALA A 79 0.85 -5.24 14.64
CA ALA A 79 -0.06 -5.87 13.67
C ALA A 79 -1.55 -5.73 14.04
N GLY A 80 -1.90 -5.97 15.31
CA GLY A 80 -3.28 -5.86 15.79
C GLY A 80 -3.84 -4.44 15.72
N PHE A 81 -3.01 -3.43 16.00
CA PHE A 81 -3.41 -2.03 15.88
C PHE A 81 -3.63 -1.63 14.42
N LEU A 82 -2.72 -2.02 13.52
CA LEU A 82 -2.83 -1.77 12.09
C LEU A 82 -4.08 -2.43 11.49
N PHE A 83 -4.40 -3.65 11.92
CA PHE A 83 -5.62 -4.34 11.52
C PHE A 83 -6.88 -3.55 11.89
N ILE A 84 -6.97 -3.06 13.13
CA ILE A 84 -8.10 -2.25 13.59
C ILE A 84 -8.16 -0.91 12.83
N ALA A 85 -7.02 -0.26 12.62
CA ALA A 85 -6.93 1.02 11.93
C ALA A 85 -7.42 0.94 10.48
N VAL A 86 -7.15 -0.16 9.76
CA VAL A 86 -7.69 -0.40 8.41
C VAL A 86 -9.20 -0.48 8.43
N TRP A 87 -9.79 -1.19 9.38
CA TRP A 87 -11.25 -1.29 9.48
C TRP A 87 -11.89 0.07 9.77
N ILE A 88 -11.29 0.87 10.64
CA ILE A 88 -11.74 2.25 10.89
C ILE A 88 -11.67 3.07 9.61
N LEU A 89 -10.53 3.03 8.90
CA LEU A 89 -10.36 3.76 7.65
C LEU A 89 -11.33 3.29 6.57
N LEU A 90 -11.62 1.99 6.47
CA LEU A 90 -12.58 1.44 5.52
C LEU A 90 -13.99 1.96 5.79
N LEU A 91 -14.46 1.89 7.04
CA LEU A 91 -15.78 2.40 7.42
C LEU A 91 -15.88 3.91 7.23
N PHE A 92 -14.83 4.66 7.56
CA PHE A 92 -14.78 6.10 7.30
C PHE A 92 -14.77 6.42 5.79
N GLY A 93 -14.09 5.59 4.98
CA GLY A 93 -14.13 5.68 3.52
C GLY A 93 -15.54 5.49 2.98
N ILE A 94 -16.32 4.56 3.52
CA ILE A 94 -17.74 4.38 3.14
C ILE A 94 -18.55 5.62 3.51
N LEU A 95 -18.35 6.19 4.71
CA LEU A 95 -19.03 7.42 5.12
C LEU A 95 -18.73 8.61 4.18
N THR A 96 -17.48 8.78 3.75
CA THR A 96 -17.08 9.87 2.86
C THR A 96 -17.67 9.76 1.45
N ILE A 97 -18.06 8.56 0.99
CA ILE A 97 -18.80 8.39 -0.28
C ILE A 97 -20.17 9.08 -0.21
N PHE A 98 -20.86 8.98 0.93
CA PHE A 98 -22.17 9.62 1.12
C PHE A 98 -22.05 11.09 1.54
N THR A 99 -20.87 11.51 1.98
CA THR A 99 -20.63 12.84 2.54
C THR A 99 -19.71 13.63 1.63
N TYR A 100 -20.27 14.47 0.77
CA TYR A 100 -19.55 15.32 -0.19
C TYR A 100 -18.87 16.54 0.47
N ASN A 101 -18.21 16.35 1.61
CA ASN A 101 -17.54 17.42 2.35
C ASN A 101 -16.03 17.39 2.11
N THR A 102 -15.48 18.50 1.60
CA THR A 102 -14.05 18.64 1.29
C THR A 102 -13.16 18.41 2.51
N ILE A 103 -13.52 18.96 3.67
CA ILE A 103 -12.72 18.83 4.90
C ILE A 103 -12.65 17.37 5.34
N LEU A 104 -13.78 16.65 5.31
CA LEU A 104 -13.80 15.22 5.63
C LEU A 104 -12.95 14.41 4.67
N ASN A 105 -12.97 14.74 3.37
CA ASN A 105 -12.13 14.10 2.36
C ASN A 105 -10.64 14.36 2.58
N THR A 106 -10.25 15.58 2.99
CA THR A 106 -8.85 15.90 3.34
C THR A 106 -8.41 15.12 4.58
N VAL A 107 -9.22 15.10 5.64
CA VAL A 107 -8.92 14.35 6.87
C VAL A 107 -8.80 12.85 6.57
N TYR A 108 -9.72 12.30 5.79
CA TYR A 108 -9.67 10.91 5.35
C TYR A 108 -8.37 10.59 4.61
N SER A 109 -7.97 11.47 3.70
CA SER A 109 -6.75 11.28 2.90
C SER A 109 -5.48 11.36 3.75
N ALA A 110 -5.43 12.29 4.71
CA ALA A 110 -4.31 12.43 5.64
C ALA A 110 -4.17 11.19 6.54
N LEU A 111 -5.29 10.69 7.10
CA LEU A 111 -5.30 9.47 7.92
C LEU A 111 -4.90 8.24 7.10
N GLY A 112 -5.37 8.14 5.85
CA GLY A 112 -4.98 7.08 4.92
C GLY A 112 -3.48 7.10 4.62
N ALA A 113 -2.92 8.26 4.27
CA ALA A 113 -1.49 8.40 4.03
C ALA A 113 -0.66 8.01 5.26
N LEU A 114 -1.05 8.47 6.46
CA LEU A 114 -0.38 8.11 7.71
C LEU A 114 -0.42 6.60 7.98
N LEU A 115 -1.58 5.97 7.78
CA LEU A 115 -1.75 4.55 8.00
C LEU A 115 -0.91 3.72 7.02
N PHE A 116 -0.90 4.07 5.74
CA PHE A 116 -0.10 3.36 4.74
C PHE A 116 1.40 3.60 4.87
N MET A 117 1.85 4.74 5.43
CA MET A 117 3.24 4.88 5.89
C MET A 117 3.57 3.91 7.03
N ALA A 118 2.63 3.67 7.96
CA ALA A 118 2.83 2.70 9.04
C ALA A 118 2.83 1.24 8.52
N PHE A 119 1.99 0.92 7.52
CA PHE A 119 2.07 -0.37 6.81
C PHE A 119 3.39 -0.55 6.08
N LEU A 120 3.85 0.48 5.36
CA LEU A 120 5.13 0.43 4.69
C LEU A 120 6.28 0.15 5.67
N ALA A 121 6.25 0.75 6.85
CA ALA A 121 7.22 0.46 7.91
C ALA A 121 7.12 -0.98 8.42
N PHE A 122 5.90 -1.44 8.69
CA PHE A 122 5.59 -2.80 9.13
C PHE A 122 6.09 -3.85 8.12
N ASP A 123 5.71 -3.71 6.85
CA ASP A 123 6.04 -4.66 5.79
C ASP A 123 7.54 -4.63 5.44
N THR A 124 8.17 -3.43 5.47
CA THR A 124 9.64 -3.33 5.34
C THR A 124 10.35 -4.12 6.45
N GLN A 125 9.91 -4.00 7.70
CA GLN A 125 10.50 -4.75 8.83
C GLN A 125 10.22 -6.25 8.75
N MET A 126 9.03 -6.64 8.31
CA MET A 126 8.67 -8.05 8.14
C MET A 126 9.55 -8.72 7.05
N ILE A 127 9.93 -7.98 6.01
CA ILE A 127 10.82 -8.46 4.94
C ILE A 127 12.27 -8.56 5.39
N MET A 128 12.75 -7.62 6.21
CA MET A 128 14.13 -7.69 6.75
C MET A 128 14.33 -8.85 7.74
N GLY A 129 13.26 -9.28 8.41
CA GLY A 129 13.29 -10.36 9.39
C GLY A 129 13.98 -9.98 10.70
N GLY A 130 14.13 -10.96 11.60
CA GLY A 130 14.78 -10.75 12.91
C GLY A 130 13.91 -9.96 13.91
N ARG A 131 12.60 -9.94 13.69
CA ARG A 131 11.58 -9.29 14.53
C ARG A 131 10.47 -10.27 14.89
N LYS A 132 9.42 -9.82 15.59
CA LYS A 132 8.36 -10.70 16.08
C LYS A 132 7.59 -11.41 14.95
N LEU A 133 7.33 -10.71 13.85
CA LEU A 133 6.82 -11.30 12.62
C LEU A 133 7.86 -11.15 11.53
N GLU A 134 8.21 -12.26 10.89
CA GLU A 134 9.14 -12.29 9.77
C GLU A 134 8.57 -13.12 8.63
N LEU A 135 8.89 -12.71 7.41
CA LEU A 135 8.44 -13.41 6.22
C LEU A 135 9.46 -14.46 5.78
N SER A 136 8.99 -15.65 5.43
CA SER A 136 9.85 -16.68 4.84
C SER A 136 10.45 -16.20 3.51
N PRO A 137 11.73 -16.47 3.21
CA PRO A 137 12.36 -16.10 1.93
C PRO A 137 11.64 -16.65 0.69
N GLU A 138 10.90 -17.77 0.83
CA GLU A 138 10.10 -18.34 -0.24
C GLU A 138 8.91 -17.46 -0.65
N GLU A 139 8.53 -16.48 0.18
CA GLU A 139 7.35 -15.63 0.01
C GLU A 139 7.70 -14.25 -0.59
N HIS A 140 8.79 -14.14 -1.34
CA HIS A 140 9.22 -12.88 -1.99
C HIS A 140 8.15 -12.22 -2.88
N ILE A 141 7.27 -13.02 -3.50
CA ILE A 141 6.13 -12.49 -4.28
C ILE A 141 5.09 -11.82 -3.37
N PHE A 142 4.85 -12.38 -2.19
CA PHE A 142 3.95 -11.76 -1.20
C PHE A 142 4.55 -10.46 -0.67
N ALA A 143 5.84 -10.47 -0.33
CA ALA A 143 6.58 -9.28 0.08
C ALA A 143 6.49 -8.16 -0.95
N ALA A 144 6.79 -8.47 -2.22
CA ALA A 144 6.72 -7.50 -3.31
C ALA A 144 5.30 -6.98 -3.52
N LEU A 145 4.30 -7.86 -3.44
CA LEU A 145 2.88 -7.49 -3.55
C LEU A 145 2.47 -6.50 -2.46
N GLN A 146 2.82 -6.77 -1.19
CA GLN A 146 2.47 -5.91 -0.07
C GLN A 146 3.13 -4.53 -0.17
N LEU A 147 4.46 -4.48 -0.35
CA LEU A 147 5.17 -3.21 -0.52
C LEU A 147 4.63 -2.40 -1.70
N TYR A 148 4.33 -3.05 -2.82
CA TYR A 148 3.75 -2.37 -3.97
C TYR A 148 2.39 -1.75 -3.64
N MET A 149 1.52 -2.49 -2.96
CA MET A 149 0.21 -2.00 -2.54
C MET A 149 0.33 -0.83 -1.57
N ASP A 150 1.27 -0.86 -0.63
CA ASP A 150 1.49 0.24 0.30
C ASP A 150 1.91 1.52 -0.42
N VAL A 151 2.85 1.42 -1.35
CA VAL A 151 3.32 2.56 -2.15
C VAL A 151 2.21 3.12 -3.01
N VAL A 152 1.42 2.27 -3.68
CA VAL A 152 0.31 2.72 -4.54
C VAL A 152 -0.77 3.41 -3.71
N GLN A 153 -1.17 2.84 -2.57
CA GLN A 153 -2.19 3.46 -1.74
C GLN A 153 -1.70 4.76 -1.11
N LEU A 154 -0.45 4.81 -0.65
CA LEU A 154 0.16 6.05 -0.18
C LEU A 154 0.14 7.13 -1.28
N PHE A 155 0.52 6.78 -2.51
CA PHE A 155 0.45 7.70 -3.64
C PHE A 155 -0.97 8.23 -3.88
N LEU A 156 -1.98 7.35 -3.92
CA LEU A 156 -3.37 7.77 -4.15
C LEU A 156 -3.91 8.67 -3.03
N PHE A 157 -3.54 8.41 -1.77
CA PHE A 157 -3.92 9.27 -0.65
C PHE A 157 -3.23 10.63 -0.72
N ILE A 158 -1.93 10.66 -1.04
CA ILE A 158 -1.20 11.93 -1.23
C ILE A 158 -1.79 12.70 -2.41
N LEU A 159 -2.04 12.03 -3.54
CA LEU A 159 -2.64 12.62 -4.74
C LEU A 159 -3.96 13.30 -4.39
N ARG A 160 -4.84 12.62 -3.64
CA ARG A 160 -6.10 13.19 -3.18
C ARG A 160 -5.94 14.35 -2.20
N LEU A 161 -4.86 14.36 -1.41
CA LEU A 161 -4.57 15.42 -0.44
C LEU A 161 -4.05 16.70 -1.10
N VAL A 162 -3.32 16.56 -2.22
CA VAL A 162 -2.76 17.70 -2.98
C VAL A 162 -3.65 18.16 -4.15
N SER A 163 -4.75 17.46 -4.41
CA SER A 163 -5.75 17.79 -5.44
C SER A 163 -6.84 18.69 -4.89
#